data_AF-E2BXX1-F1
#
_entry.id   AF-E2BXX1-F1
#
_cell.length_a   1.000
_cell.length_b   1.000
_cell.length_c   1.000
_cell.angle_alpha   90.00
_cell.angle_beta   90.00
_cell.angle_gamma   90.00
#
_symmetry.space_group_name_H-M   'P 1'
#
loop_
_entity.id
_entity.type
_entity.pdbx_description
1 polymer ?
#
loop_
_entity_poly.entity_id
_entity_poly.type
_entity_poly.pdbx_seq_one_letter_code
_entity_poly.pdbx_strand_id
1 'polypeptide(L)' 'NEDWILQEDNDPKHRSKLCTEWKEQSGIVTLDWPSQSPDANPMKLL' A
#
# COMPACT_ATOMS: atom_id res chain seq x y z
N ASN A 1 12.82 -13.98 -11.10
CA ASN A 1 12.63 -13.22 -9.85
C ASN A 1 12.02 -11.90 -10.22
N GLU A 2 10.70 -11.83 -10.17
CA GLU A 2 9.99 -10.56 -10.29
C GLU A 2 9.86 -10.01 -8.88
N ASP A 3 10.66 -8.99 -8.58
CA ASP A 3 10.50 -8.21 -7.36
C ASP A 3 9.19 -7.44 -7.49
N TRP A 4 8.20 -7.82 -6.70
CA TRP A 4 6.88 -7.20 -6.69
C TRP A 4 6.78 -6.25 -5.51
N ILE A 5 6.10 -5.12 -5.73
CA ILE A 5 5.88 -4.09 -4.71
C ILE A 5 4.37 -3.92 -4.58
N LEU A 6 3.87 -4.01 -3.35
CA LEU A 6 2.45 -3.80 -3.04
C LEU A 6 2.14 -2.30 -3.03
N GLN A 7 1.23 -1.86 -3.89
CA GLN A 7 0.66 -0.52 -3.83
C GLN A 7 -0.72 -0.58 -3.14
N GLU A 8 -0.87 0.14 -2.04
CA GLU A 8 -2.14 0.30 -1.31
C GLU A 8 -2.40 1.78 -1.03
N ASP A 9 -3.66 2.14 -0.83
CA ASP A 9 -4.03 3.50 -0.46
C ASP A 9 -3.58 3.75 0.99
N ASN A 10 -2.70 4.73 1.19
CA ASN A 10 -2.14 5.06 2.50
C ASN A 10 -3.11 5.83 3.40
N ASP A 11 -4.43 5.83 3.12
CA ASP A 11 -5.43 6.46 3.98
C ASP A 11 -5.37 5.83 5.39
N PRO A 12 -5.10 6.64 6.43
CA PRO A 12 -4.91 6.15 7.79
C PRO A 12 -6.12 5.40 8.35
N LYS A 13 -7.34 5.60 7.79
CA LYS A 13 -8.53 4.84 8.21
C LYS A 13 -8.49 3.36 7.77
N HIS A 14 -7.65 3.02 6.80
CA HIS A 14 -7.48 1.66 6.29
C HIS A 14 -6.20 0.98 6.81
N ARG A 15 -5.41 1.68 7.65
CA ARG A 15 -4.15 1.14 8.19
C ARG A 15 -4.36 0.54 9.58
N SER A 16 -4.79 -0.72 9.62
CA SER A 16 -4.80 -1.49 10.87
C SER A 16 -3.37 -1.82 11.31
N LYS A 17 -3.10 -1.70 12.61
CA LYS A 17 -1.81 -2.09 13.21
C LYS A 17 -1.49 -3.56 12.94
N LEU A 18 -2.49 -4.44 13.06
CA LEU A 18 -2.38 -5.86 12.79
C LEU A 18 -1.97 -6.14 11.33
N CYS A 19 -2.53 -5.40 10.38
CA CYS A 19 -2.19 -5.54 8.96
C CYS A 19 -0.76 -5.09 8.67
N THR A 20 -0.27 -4.06 9.36
CA THR A 20 1.10 -3.57 9.22
C THR A 20 2.11 -4.61 9.76
N GLU A 21 1.86 -5.13 10.97
CA GLU A 21 2.69 -6.17 11.57
C GLU A 21 2.72 -7.45 10.72
N TRP A 22 1.60 -7.85 10.12
CA TRP A 22 1.55 -9.01 9.23
C TRP A 22 2.37 -8.82 7.94
N LYS A 23 2.33 -7.62 7.35
CA LYS A 23 3.10 -7.29 6.14
C LYS A 23 4.61 -7.31 6.41
N GLU A 24 5.03 -6.75 7.54
CA GLU A 24 6.43 -6.77 7.98
C GLU A 24 6.93 -8.21 8.21
N GLN A 25 6.13 -9.05 8.89
CA GLN A 25 6.48 -10.47 9.11
C GLN A 25 6.51 -11.28 7.82
N SER A 26 5.66 -10.94 6.86
CA SER A 26 5.55 -11.63 5.57
C SER A 26 6.61 -11.17 4.56
N GLY A 27 7.45 -10.18 4.91
CA GLY A 27 8.47 -9.64 4.01
C GLY A 27 7.89 -8.89 2.82
N ILE A 28 6.67 -8.35 2.94
CA ILE A 28 5.99 -7.65 1.87
C ILE A 28 6.57 -6.24 1.75
N VAL A 29 7.11 -5.91 0.59
CA VAL A 29 7.56 -4.56 0.28
C VAL A 29 6.36 -3.74 -0.18
N THR A 30 5.95 -2.76 0.61
CA THR A 30 4.92 -1.79 0.23
C THR A 30 5.54 -0.54 -0.37
N LEU A 31 4.88 0.05 -1.35
CA LEU A 31 5.26 1.34 -1.93
C LEU A 31 4.96 2.46 -0.92
N ASP A 32 5.96 3.29 -0.62
CA ASP A 32 5.76 4.49 0.20
C ASP A 32 5.04 5.55 -0.64
N TRP A 33 3.70 5.52 -0.59
CA TRP A 33 2.84 6.37 -1.41
C TRP A 33 2.26 7.54 -0.61
N PRO A 34 2.24 8.77 -1.13
CA PRO A 34 1.59 9.87 -0.45
C PRO A 34 0.09 9.59 -0.28
N SER A 35 -0.33 9.50 0.98
CA SER A 35 -1.74 9.37 1.36
C SER A 35 -2.53 10.53 0.72
N GLN A 36 -3.69 10.25 0.14
CA GLN A 36 -4.55 11.22 -0.56
C GLN A 36 -4.00 11.80 -1.88
N SER A 37 -3.32 10.99 -2.69
CA SER A 37 -3.05 11.32 -4.10
C SER A 37 -4.04 10.62 -5.05
N PRO A 38 -5.29 11.12 -5.20
CA PRO A 38 -6.27 10.54 -6.09
C PRO A 38 -5.84 10.56 -7.55
N ASP A 39 -4.99 11.52 -7.94
CA ASP A 39 -4.46 11.68 -9.30
C ASP A 39 -3.49 10.58 -9.73
N ALA A 40 -2.94 9.86 -8.75
CA ALA A 40 -1.86 8.93 -8.98
C ALA A 40 -2.29 7.46 -8.77
N ASN A 41 -3.55 7.20 -8.40
CA ASN A 41 -4.10 5.84 -8.33
C ASN A 41 -4.61 5.38 -9.72
N PRO A 42 -3.98 4.38 -10.37
CA PRO A 42 -4.43 3.87 -11.66
C PRO A 42 -5.85 3.28 -11.63
N MET A 43 -6.34 2.87 -10.44
CA MET A 43 -7.68 2.30 -10.29
C MET A 43 -8.81 3.33 -10.30
N LYS A 44 -8.52 4.63 -10.12
CA LYS A 44 -9.54 5.69 -10.18
C LYS A 44 -9.86 6.16 -11.60
N LEU A 45 -9.04 5.76 -12.58
CA LEU A 45 -9.19 6.12 -14.00
C LEU A 45 -10.01 5.12 -14.82
N LEU A 46 -10.52 4.05 -14.17
CA LEU A 46 -11.45 3.07 -14.75
C LEU A 46 -12.90 3.40 -14.41
#